data_AF-A0A136P8I6-F1
#
_entry.id   AF-A0A136P8I6-F1
#
_cell.length_a   1.000
_cell.length_b   1.000
_cell.length_c   1.000
_cell.angle_alpha   90.00
_cell.angle_beta   90.00
_cell.angle_gamma   90.00
#
_symmetry.space_group_name_H-M   'P 1'
#
loop_
_entity.id
_entity.type
_entity.pdbx_description
1 polymer ?
#
loop_
_entity_poly.entity_id
_entity_poly.type
_entity_poly.pdbx_seq_one_letter_code
_entity_poly.pdbx_strand_id
1 'polypeptide(L)'
;MNKITSFTIFCMLILFGMVYSQDKITINHADSLVGRIIEGEQVREAIGNVSLTHNNIKINCTRVIQFFNQNKADLYGNVRVVQDTLSISAPQGTYYGNESKVVCPAGAVLTDPKTTLKANYGIYLFSQDLANFRGNVRITDNNSYTITSDELDYYRNVQKSYARGNVKVVTDSSVIYSDNMIYEKLIGISTATGNVRIESDSTVITSKKATYFEFEKKSIAEDSVRINFLTEDAVVTGDYSENYEKRNYSFIKGNAKLRQIETKNEKQDTTFIYSGKMESFRNVPEHYIAKDSVKTIRNDFLSVSNSGYYFRDISGKGGVITLSGDPVVWKDNLQVTGDSIYANFKNDIDDIFINHSAFAMQESELSAGRYDQISGIFMHIKFLEGEVNYIRVDTNAASIYFVYENELNNGVNRSAGDIIKLYFNEKKVDRVNIYGKPKGTYFPENLVNLDELRLLGFRIRTNKPVRLPLQ
;
A
#
# COMPACT_ATOMS: atom_id res chain seq x y z
N MET A 1 -80.17 15.05 35.47
CA MET A 1 -79.58 16.08 36.36
C MET A 1 -79.11 15.40 37.63
N ASN A 2 -77.96 15.87 38.18
CA ASN A 2 -77.16 15.34 39.30
C ASN A 2 -76.18 14.23 38.90
N LYS A 3 -74.88 14.24 39.25
CA LYS A 3 -73.88 15.28 39.62
C LYS A 3 -72.59 14.43 39.78
N ILE A 4 -71.62 14.56 38.88
CA ILE A 4 -70.33 13.84 38.99
C ILE A 4 -69.45 14.61 40.00
N THR A 5 -69.14 14.01 41.14
CA THR A 5 -68.15 14.51 42.09
C THR A 5 -66.75 14.08 41.63
N SER A 6 -65.99 15.02 41.08
CA SER A 6 -64.57 14.85 40.77
C SER A 6 -63.74 15.00 42.04
N PHE A 7 -62.99 13.95 42.39
CA PHE A 7 -62.04 13.93 43.50
C PHE A 7 -60.66 14.27 42.93
N THR A 8 -60.21 15.51 43.09
CA THR A 8 -58.88 15.94 42.65
C THR A 8 -57.86 15.62 43.73
N ILE A 9 -57.06 14.57 43.53
CA ILE A 9 -55.85 14.29 44.31
C ILE A 9 -54.77 15.29 43.87
N PHE A 10 -54.40 16.20 44.76
CA PHE A 10 -53.27 17.11 44.62
C PHE A 10 -52.00 16.36 45.07
N CYS A 11 -51.28 15.77 44.11
CA CYS A 11 -49.99 15.13 44.38
C CYS A 11 -48.89 16.21 44.26
N MET A 12 -48.46 16.74 45.41
CA MET A 12 -47.38 17.72 45.50
C MET A 12 -46.05 16.99 45.29
N LEU A 13 -45.52 17.03 44.07
CA LEU A 13 -44.22 16.46 43.73
C LEU A 13 -43.12 17.38 44.26
N ILE A 14 -42.58 17.07 45.44
CA ILE A 14 -41.39 17.73 45.98
C ILE A 14 -40.19 17.20 45.18
N LEU A 15 -39.70 18.00 44.22
CA LEU A 15 -38.38 17.80 43.62
C LEU A 15 -37.32 18.06 44.70
N PHE A 16 -36.83 17.01 45.33
CA PHE A 16 -35.54 17.05 46.01
C PHE A 16 -34.45 17.15 44.95
N GLY A 17 -34.00 18.37 44.65
CA GLY A 17 -32.71 18.56 44.00
C GLY A 17 -31.64 18.12 44.98
N MET A 18 -30.94 17.02 44.68
CA MET A 18 -29.71 16.69 45.40
C MET A 18 -28.70 17.81 45.14
N VAL A 19 -28.47 18.65 46.14
CA VAL A 19 -27.32 19.55 46.16
C VAL A 19 -26.11 18.69 46.47
N TYR A 20 -25.40 18.25 45.43
CA TYR A 20 -24.08 17.66 45.62
C TYR A 20 -23.14 18.77 46.10
N SER A 21 -22.62 18.65 47.32
CA SER A 21 -21.52 19.47 47.79
C SER A 21 -20.31 19.17 46.90
N GLN A 22 -19.86 20.15 46.10
CA GLN A 22 -18.59 20.03 45.42
C GLN A 22 -17.46 20.09 46.45
N ASP A 23 -16.62 19.06 46.45
CA ASP A 23 -15.39 19.07 47.24
C ASP A 23 -14.54 20.29 46.87
N LYS A 24 -13.94 20.89 47.89
CA LYS A 24 -13.16 22.12 47.76
C LYS A 24 -11.69 21.81 47.80
N ILE A 25 -10.91 22.59 47.04
CA ILE A 25 -9.45 22.54 47.12
C ILE A 25 -9.02 22.89 48.55
N THR A 26 -8.17 22.06 49.14
CA THR A 26 -7.66 22.24 50.51
C THR A 26 -6.14 22.42 50.47
N ILE A 27 -5.63 23.46 51.13
CA ILE A 27 -4.18 23.62 51.36
C ILE A 27 -3.83 22.79 52.59
N ASN A 28 -2.94 21.81 52.43
CA ASN A 28 -2.49 20.95 53.52
C ASN A 28 -1.23 21.49 54.20
N HIS A 29 -0.35 22.14 53.43
CA HIS A 29 0.93 22.64 53.91
C HIS A 29 1.44 23.82 53.07
N ALA A 30 2.08 24.78 53.73
CA ALA A 30 2.87 25.87 53.14
C ALA A 30 3.79 26.48 54.21
N ASP A 31 4.94 27.02 53.82
CA ASP A 31 5.85 27.72 54.74
C ASP A 31 5.27 29.08 55.20
N SER A 32 4.45 29.71 54.34
CA SER A 32 3.75 30.96 54.62
C SER A 32 2.36 30.97 54.00
N LEU A 33 1.39 31.55 54.71
CA LEU A 33 -0.01 31.70 54.28
C LEU A 33 -0.51 33.12 54.56
N VAL A 34 -0.96 33.82 53.52
CA VAL A 34 -1.37 35.22 53.55
C VAL A 34 -2.75 35.38 52.90
N GLY A 35 -3.68 36.04 53.59
CA GLY A 35 -4.96 36.46 52.99
C GLY A 35 -4.77 37.72 52.15
N ARG A 36 -5.37 37.78 50.96
CA ARG A 36 -5.37 38.98 50.09
C ARG A 36 -6.75 39.22 49.50
N ILE A 37 -6.93 40.42 48.93
CA ILE A 37 -8.08 40.75 48.09
C ILE A 37 -7.54 40.99 46.68
N ILE A 38 -8.01 40.21 45.70
CA ILE A 38 -7.67 40.37 44.28
C ILE A 38 -8.99 40.55 43.52
N GLU A 39 -9.13 41.65 42.78
CA GLU A 39 -10.34 41.96 42.00
C GLU A 39 -11.65 41.91 42.82
N GLY A 40 -11.58 42.23 44.12
CA GLY A 40 -12.72 42.19 45.04
C GLY A 40 -13.03 40.80 45.64
N GLU A 41 -12.33 39.75 45.24
CA GLU A 41 -12.44 38.42 45.84
C GLU A 41 -11.39 38.23 46.95
N GLN A 42 -11.81 37.67 48.10
CA GLN A 42 -10.87 37.21 49.13
C GLN A 42 -10.17 35.94 48.64
N VAL A 43 -8.84 35.99 48.57
CA VAL A 43 -7.99 34.87 48.16
C VAL A 43 -7.00 34.49 49.25
N ARG A 44 -6.51 33.27 49.23
CA ARG A 44 -5.36 32.85 50.04
C ARG A 44 -4.15 32.67 49.15
N GLU A 45 -3.06 33.32 49.51
CA GLU A 45 -1.75 33.09 48.92
C GLU A 45 -0.93 32.21 49.85
N ALA A 46 -0.43 31.08 49.35
CA ALA A 46 0.50 30.22 50.05
C ALA A 46 1.86 30.18 49.33
N ILE A 47 2.95 30.24 50.08
CA ILE A 47 4.32 30.35 49.57
C ILE A 47 5.23 29.38 50.30
N GLY A 48 6.11 28.71 49.55
CA GLY A 48 7.12 27.78 50.05
C GLY A 48 6.54 26.38 50.31
N ASN A 49 7.12 25.37 49.67
CA ASN A 49 6.78 23.95 49.81
C ASN A 49 5.26 23.66 49.84
N VAL A 50 4.50 24.29 48.96
CA VAL A 50 3.04 24.27 49.03
C VAL A 50 2.49 22.91 48.59
N SER A 51 1.60 22.35 49.39
CA SER A 51 0.85 21.13 49.07
C SER A 51 -0.65 21.35 49.22
N LEU A 52 -1.42 21.00 48.18
CA LEU A 52 -2.87 21.03 48.14
C LEU A 52 -3.45 19.65 47.82
N THR A 53 -4.70 19.42 48.23
CA THR A 53 -5.49 18.24 47.87
C THR A 53 -6.87 18.65 47.37
N HIS A 54 -7.38 17.85 46.44
CA HIS A 54 -8.78 17.87 46.02
C HIS A 54 -9.17 16.42 45.71
N ASN A 55 -9.99 15.79 46.56
CA ASN A 55 -10.28 14.36 46.49
C ASN A 55 -9.00 13.51 46.54
N ASN A 56 -8.82 12.59 45.59
CA ASN A 56 -7.59 11.79 45.46
C ASN A 56 -6.45 12.50 44.72
N ILE A 57 -6.65 13.75 44.30
CA ILE A 57 -5.65 14.53 43.55
C ILE A 57 -4.78 15.32 44.53
N LYS A 58 -3.46 15.17 44.37
CA LYS A 58 -2.43 15.88 45.13
C LYS A 58 -1.74 16.90 44.23
N ILE A 59 -1.59 18.13 44.70
CA ILE A 59 -0.98 19.23 43.94
C ILE A 59 0.18 19.77 44.78
N ASN A 60 1.38 19.86 44.20
CA ASN A 60 2.54 20.50 44.82
C ASN A 60 3.04 21.64 43.93
N CYS A 61 3.48 22.74 44.55
CA CYS A 61 4.06 23.89 43.86
C CYS A 61 4.89 24.77 44.82
N THR A 62 5.58 25.77 44.30
CA THR A 62 6.33 26.74 45.10
C THR A 62 5.42 27.84 45.67
N ARG A 63 4.40 28.27 44.92
CA ARG A 63 3.46 29.31 45.32
C ARG A 63 2.09 29.06 44.70
N VAL A 64 1.02 29.35 45.45
CA VAL A 64 -0.36 29.25 44.98
C VAL A 64 -1.17 30.49 45.35
N ILE A 65 -2.09 30.89 44.48
CA ILE A 65 -3.18 31.83 44.77
C ILE A 65 -4.49 31.05 44.66
N GLN A 66 -5.17 30.86 45.79
CA GLN A 66 -6.42 30.12 45.90
C GLN A 66 -7.63 31.07 45.94
N PHE A 67 -8.57 30.85 45.02
CA PHE A 67 -9.86 31.54 44.89
C PHE A 67 -10.97 30.63 45.41
N PHE A 68 -11.59 30.97 46.55
CA PHE A 68 -12.57 30.11 47.24
C PHE A 68 -13.89 30.01 46.49
N ASN A 69 -14.39 31.14 46.01
CA ASN A 69 -15.69 31.22 45.37
C ASN A 69 -15.66 30.49 44.03
N GLN A 70 -14.53 30.59 43.33
CA GLN A 70 -14.29 29.92 42.05
C GLN A 70 -13.86 28.46 42.19
N ASN A 71 -13.51 27.99 43.40
CA ASN A 71 -12.84 26.69 43.62
C ASN A 71 -11.65 26.49 42.66
N LYS A 72 -10.78 27.51 42.59
CA LYS A 72 -9.68 27.62 41.61
C LYS A 72 -8.36 27.88 42.34
N ALA A 73 -7.26 27.34 41.83
CA ALA A 73 -5.91 27.60 42.30
C ALA A 73 -4.97 27.94 41.14
N ASP A 74 -4.37 29.13 41.16
CA ASP A 74 -3.28 29.52 40.25
C ASP A 74 -1.95 29.12 40.88
N LEU A 75 -1.21 28.24 40.19
CA LEU A 75 -0.05 27.49 40.68
C LEU A 75 1.23 27.99 39.99
N TYR A 76 2.28 28.27 40.77
CA TYR A 76 3.53 28.83 40.29
C TYR A 76 4.73 28.08 40.85
N GLY A 77 5.68 27.75 39.97
CA GLY A 77 6.96 27.12 40.30
C GLY A 77 6.80 25.63 40.62
N ASN A 78 7.54 24.79 39.91
CA ASN A 78 7.59 23.33 40.13
C ASN A 78 6.20 22.70 40.29
N VAL A 79 5.23 23.11 39.47
CA VAL A 79 3.87 22.61 39.56
C VAL A 79 3.85 21.13 39.22
N ARG A 80 3.28 20.32 40.12
CA ARG A 80 3.09 18.89 39.92
C ARG A 80 1.75 18.46 40.49
N VAL A 81 0.86 18.00 39.62
CA VAL A 81 -0.45 17.43 39.97
C VAL A 81 -0.38 15.91 39.79
N VAL A 82 -0.83 15.16 40.78
CA VAL A 82 -0.70 13.69 40.83
C VAL A 82 -2.05 13.07 41.17
N GLN A 83 -2.43 12.04 40.41
CA GLN A 83 -3.57 11.16 40.71
C GLN A 83 -3.13 9.72 40.46
N ASP A 84 -3.13 8.90 41.51
CA ASP A 84 -2.66 7.51 41.47
C ASP A 84 -1.24 7.38 40.88
N THR A 85 -1.09 6.78 39.70
CA THR A 85 0.18 6.63 38.98
C THR A 85 0.48 7.76 38.00
N LEU A 86 -0.51 8.60 37.71
CA LEU A 86 -0.41 9.69 36.76
C LEU A 86 0.18 10.92 37.44
N SER A 87 1.10 11.62 36.76
CA SER A 87 1.47 12.97 37.13
C SER A 87 1.54 13.90 35.94
N ILE A 88 1.10 15.14 36.11
CA ILE A 88 1.27 16.23 35.15
C ILE A 88 2.03 17.37 35.82
N SER A 89 3.07 17.87 35.16
CA SER A 89 3.94 18.92 35.66
C SER A 89 4.16 20.03 34.65
N ALA A 90 4.43 21.23 35.16
CA ALA A 90 4.71 22.43 34.37
C ALA A 90 5.40 23.50 35.24
N PRO A 91 6.01 24.54 34.65
CA PRO A 91 6.50 25.70 35.40
C PRO A 91 5.38 26.48 36.11
N GLN A 92 4.19 26.51 35.53
CA GLN A 92 2.99 27.16 36.07
C GLN A 92 1.73 26.47 35.55
N GLY A 93 0.60 26.68 36.20
CA GLY A 93 -0.69 26.20 35.72
C GLY A 93 -1.84 26.68 36.58
N THR A 94 -3.05 26.35 36.15
CA THR A 94 -4.28 26.63 36.90
C THR A 94 -5.02 25.34 37.13
N TYR A 95 -5.41 25.07 38.38
CA TYR A 95 -6.27 23.96 38.73
C TYR A 95 -7.69 24.45 39.03
N TYR A 96 -8.67 23.86 38.36
CA TYR A 96 -10.09 24.13 38.52
C TYR A 96 -10.74 22.95 39.23
N GLY A 97 -11.13 23.13 40.49
CA GLY A 97 -11.72 22.09 41.33
C GLY A 97 -13.06 21.61 40.79
N ASN A 98 -13.93 22.54 40.36
CA ASN A 98 -15.27 22.21 39.87
C ASN A 98 -15.27 21.31 38.63
N GLU A 99 -14.30 21.49 37.73
CA GLU A 99 -14.16 20.64 36.54
C GLU A 99 -13.22 19.45 36.76
N SER A 100 -12.50 19.41 37.90
CA SER A 100 -11.37 18.50 38.14
C SER A 100 -10.42 18.51 36.95
N LYS A 101 -9.85 19.69 36.69
CA LYS A 101 -9.07 20.00 35.49
C LYS A 101 -7.83 20.81 35.84
N VAL A 102 -6.69 20.46 35.26
CA VAL A 102 -5.49 21.31 35.27
C VAL A 102 -5.19 21.83 33.87
N VAL A 103 -4.82 23.10 33.78
CA VAL A 103 -4.38 23.78 32.56
C VAL A 103 -2.94 24.24 32.76
N CYS A 104 -2.05 23.76 31.89
CA CYS A 104 -0.63 24.08 31.88
C CYS A 104 -0.33 24.90 30.62
N PRO A 105 -0.18 26.25 30.73
CA PRO A 105 -0.04 27.11 29.56
C PRO A 105 1.35 27.04 28.88
N ALA A 106 2.35 26.48 29.57
CA ALA A 106 3.73 26.36 29.09
C ALA A 106 4.37 25.07 29.62
N GLY A 107 5.09 24.33 28.77
CA GLY A 107 5.98 23.23 29.16
C GLY A 107 5.28 22.08 29.90
N ALA A 108 4.10 21.69 29.44
CA ALA A 108 3.33 20.61 30.05
C ALA A 108 4.01 19.25 29.83
N VAL A 109 4.17 18.49 30.90
CA VAL A 109 4.69 17.11 30.87
C VAL A 109 3.74 16.21 31.63
N LEU A 110 3.15 15.24 30.96
CA LEU A 110 2.34 14.20 31.58
C LEU A 110 3.11 12.88 31.55
N THR A 111 3.11 12.18 32.68
CA THR A 111 3.74 10.88 32.86
C THR A 111 2.72 9.93 33.47
N ASP A 112 2.47 8.83 32.77
CA ASP A 112 1.78 7.61 33.23
C ASP A 112 2.81 6.47 33.12
N PRO A 113 2.76 5.36 33.88
CA PRO A 113 3.93 4.51 34.18
C PRO A 113 4.89 4.14 33.04
N LYS A 114 4.40 4.02 31.80
CA LYS A 114 5.22 3.68 30.62
C LYS A 114 5.24 4.74 29.52
N THR A 115 4.51 5.84 29.70
CA THR A 115 4.23 6.81 28.64
C THR A 115 4.46 8.22 29.15
N THR A 116 5.27 8.99 28.42
CA THR A 116 5.51 10.41 28.68
C THR A 116 5.00 11.25 27.52
N LEU A 117 4.18 12.25 27.80
CA LEU A 117 3.66 13.24 26.85
C LEU A 117 4.26 14.60 27.21
N LYS A 118 4.82 15.30 26.23
CA LYS A 118 5.37 16.66 26.39
C LYS A 118 4.78 17.58 25.34
N ALA A 119 4.46 18.82 25.69
CA ALA A 119 4.04 19.84 24.75
C ALA A 119 4.25 21.25 25.31
N ASN A 120 4.06 22.26 24.45
CA ASN A 120 4.03 23.66 24.87
C ASN A 120 2.83 23.93 25.78
N TYR A 121 1.64 23.42 25.42
CA TYR A 121 0.40 23.60 26.16
C TYR A 121 -0.25 22.24 26.48
N GLY A 122 -0.82 22.09 27.67
CA GLY A 122 -1.49 20.86 28.06
C GLY A 122 -2.68 21.08 29.00
N ILE A 123 -3.75 20.33 28.79
CA ILE A 123 -4.88 20.20 29.70
C ILE A 123 -4.98 18.74 30.11
N TYR A 124 -5.32 18.49 31.37
CA TYR A 124 -5.78 17.18 31.81
C TYR A 124 -7.11 17.30 32.57
N LEU A 125 -8.12 16.56 32.11
CA LEU A 125 -9.43 16.44 32.75
C LEU A 125 -9.49 15.11 33.50
N PHE A 126 -9.30 15.16 34.83
CA PHE A 126 -9.24 13.98 35.69
C PHE A 126 -10.56 13.22 35.74
N SER A 127 -11.70 13.92 35.60
CA SER A 127 -13.04 13.31 35.56
C SER A 127 -13.33 12.53 34.27
N GLN A 128 -12.56 12.76 33.21
CA GLN A 128 -12.77 12.18 31.88
C GLN A 128 -11.61 11.29 31.40
N ASP A 129 -10.54 11.17 32.21
CA ASP A 129 -9.31 10.49 31.81
C ASP A 129 -8.72 11.04 30.49
N LEU A 130 -8.88 12.34 30.23
CA LEU A 130 -8.58 12.98 28.95
C LEU A 130 -7.44 13.99 29.06
N ALA A 131 -6.41 13.80 28.25
CA ALA A 131 -5.34 14.77 28.04
C ALA A 131 -5.50 15.47 26.68
N ASN A 132 -5.43 16.80 26.64
CA ASN A 132 -5.36 17.58 25.39
C ASN A 132 -4.07 18.39 25.37
N PHE A 133 -3.16 18.04 24.46
CA PHE A 133 -1.83 18.63 24.34
C PHE A 133 -1.71 19.35 22.99
N ARG A 134 -1.07 20.52 22.98
CA ARG A 134 -0.96 21.40 21.80
C ARG A 134 0.43 22.03 21.72
N GLY A 135 0.94 22.14 20.50
CA GLY A 135 2.24 22.72 20.16
C GLY A 135 3.42 21.81 20.47
N ASN A 136 4.13 21.36 19.43
CA ASN A 136 5.29 20.48 19.52
C ASN A 136 5.05 19.27 20.43
N VAL A 137 3.92 18.58 20.24
CA VAL A 137 3.57 17.44 21.06
C VAL A 137 4.51 16.30 20.75
N ARG A 138 5.03 15.67 21.81
CA ARG A 138 5.85 14.45 21.73
C ARG A 138 5.36 13.45 22.76
N ILE A 139 4.96 12.27 22.29
CA ILE A 139 4.67 11.11 23.13
C ILE A 139 5.77 10.06 22.93
N THR A 140 6.29 9.55 24.03
CA THR A 140 7.28 8.49 24.07
C THR A 140 6.78 7.37 24.97
N ASP A 141 6.69 6.16 24.42
CA ASP A 141 6.55 4.93 25.21
C ASP A 141 7.96 4.40 25.45
N ASN A 142 8.32 4.16 26.72
CA ASN A 142 9.72 3.99 27.16
C ASN A 142 10.52 2.90 26.42
N ASN A 143 9.87 2.01 25.65
CA ASN A 143 10.54 0.87 24.99
C ASN A 143 10.18 0.66 23.51
N SER A 144 9.41 1.52 22.83
CA SER A 144 8.84 1.08 21.53
C SER A 144 8.69 2.13 20.43
N TYR A 145 8.28 3.37 20.72
CA TYR A 145 8.08 4.37 19.67
C TYR A 145 8.09 5.81 20.19
N THR A 146 8.33 6.74 19.26
CA THR A 146 8.09 8.18 19.43
C THR A 146 7.04 8.64 18.43
N ILE A 147 6.03 9.36 18.89
CA ILE A 147 5.11 10.09 17.99
C ILE A 147 5.26 11.59 18.27
N THR A 148 5.38 12.39 17.21
CA THR A 148 5.32 13.85 17.27
C THR A 148 4.16 14.37 16.44
N SER A 149 3.51 15.45 16.90
CA SER A 149 2.39 16.11 16.21
C SER A 149 2.19 17.55 16.70
N ASP A 150 1.35 18.32 16.00
CA ASP A 150 0.94 19.65 16.45
C ASP A 150 -0.07 19.56 17.60
N GLU A 151 -0.96 18.57 17.54
CA GLU A 151 -1.99 18.32 18.53
C GLU A 151 -2.09 16.83 18.89
N LEU A 152 -2.46 16.55 20.15
CA LEU A 152 -2.76 15.21 20.62
C LEU A 152 -3.90 15.23 21.63
N ASP A 153 -4.89 14.36 21.42
CA ASP A 153 -5.87 14.00 22.44
C ASP A 153 -5.61 12.55 22.88
N TYR A 154 -5.49 12.31 24.18
CA TYR A 154 -5.24 10.99 24.74
C TYR A 154 -6.30 10.63 25.78
N TYR A 155 -7.07 9.58 25.48
CA TYR A 155 -8.07 8.98 26.35
C TYR A 155 -7.44 7.80 27.07
N ARG A 156 -7.13 7.99 28.35
CA ARG A 156 -6.36 7.02 29.15
C ARG A 156 -7.16 5.75 29.45
N ASN A 157 -8.44 5.89 29.80
CA ASN A 157 -9.33 4.77 30.14
C ASN A 157 -9.45 3.71 29.02
N VAL A 158 -9.45 4.13 27.76
CA VAL A 158 -9.55 3.27 26.58
C VAL A 158 -8.22 3.16 25.80
N GLN A 159 -7.14 3.77 26.33
CA GLN A 159 -5.82 3.86 25.71
C GLN A 159 -5.85 4.24 24.22
N LYS A 160 -6.58 5.33 23.92
CA LYS A 160 -6.78 5.82 22.55
C LYS A 160 -6.16 7.20 22.36
N SER A 161 -5.37 7.34 21.30
CA SER A 161 -4.70 8.60 20.94
C SER A 161 -5.19 9.10 19.59
N TYR A 162 -5.42 10.42 19.48
CA TYR A 162 -5.70 11.14 18.24
C TYR A 162 -4.64 12.20 18.05
N ALA A 163 -3.71 11.99 17.12
CA ALA A 163 -2.67 12.94 16.74
C ALA A 163 -3.10 13.68 15.46
N ARG A 164 -2.92 15.01 15.43
CA ARG A 164 -3.28 15.85 14.28
C ARG A 164 -2.17 16.86 13.99
N GLY A 165 -1.95 17.12 12.71
CA GLY A 165 -0.95 18.04 12.20
C GLY A 165 0.47 17.47 12.27
N ASN A 166 1.13 17.41 11.10
CA ASN A 166 2.54 17.02 10.95
C ASN A 166 2.92 15.76 11.75
N VAL A 167 2.06 14.73 11.71
CA VAL A 167 2.26 13.52 12.51
C VAL A 167 3.45 12.75 11.97
N LYS A 168 4.41 12.47 12.85
CA LYS A 168 5.55 11.60 12.58
C LYS A 168 5.67 10.53 13.66
N VAL A 169 5.70 9.27 13.26
CA VAL A 169 5.98 8.12 14.12
C VAL A 169 7.35 7.57 13.77
N VAL A 170 8.17 7.33 14.78
CA VAL A 170 9.46 6.64 14.65
C VAL A 170 9.37 5.35 15.45
N THR A 171 9.54 4.23 14.77
CA THR A 171 9.68 2.89 15.36
C THR A 171 11.13 2.40 15.21
N ASP A 172 11.38 1.17 15.61
CA ASP A 172 12.64 0.43 15.40
C ASP A 172 12.94 0.12 13.93
N SER A 173 11.91 0.05 13.09
CA SER A 173 11.95 -0.51 11.74
C SER A 173 11.42 0.43 10.66
N SER A 174 10.76 1.52 11.05
CA SER A 174 10.14 2.42 10.10
C SER A 174 9.91 3.83 10.64
N VAL A 175 9.74 4.77 9.71
CA VAL A 175 9.26 6.12 9.98
C VAL A 175 7.97 6.35 9.20
N ILE A 176 6.92 6.79 9.89
CA ILE A 176 5.60 7.04 9.31
C ILE A 176 5.30 8.53 9.38
N TYR A 177 4.91 9.14 8.27
CA TYR A 177 4.44 10.52 8.16
C TYR A 177 2.97 10.53 7.75
N SER A 178 2.17 11.42 8.33
CA SER A 178 0.77 11.63 7.96
C SER A 178 0.23 12.96 8.50
N ASP A 179 -0.92 13.41 7.98
CA ASP A 179 -1.61 14.60 8.51
C ASP A 179 -2.30 14.28 9.85
N ASN A 180 -2.89 13.09 9.97
CA ASN A 180 -3.59 12.65 11.18
C ASN A 180 -3.36 11.16 11.45
N MET A 181 -3.37 10.79 12.73
CA MET A 181 -3.25 9.40 13.15
C MET A 181 -4.13 9.07 14.36
N ILE A 182 -4.74 7.90 14.33
CA ILE A 182 -5.46 7.29 15.45
C ILE A 182 -4.67 6.05 15.89
N TYR A 183 -4.47 5.89 17.19
CA TYR A 183 -3.88 4.68 17.77
C TYR A 183 -4.76 4.14 18.89
N GLU A 184 -5.19 2.90 18.76
CA GLU A 184 -6.04 2.17 19.71
C GLU A 184 -5.26 0.99 20.30
N LYS A 185 -4.54 1.26 21.39
CA LYS A 185 -3.55 0.34 21.97
C LYS A 185 -4.16 -0.99 22.41
N LEU A 186 -5.37 -0.97 22.99
CA LEU A 186 -6.04 -2.17 23.51
C LEU A 186 -6.35 -3.21 22.42
N ILE A 187 -6.61 -2.77 21.19
CA ILE A 187 -6.94 -3.64 20.05
C ILE A 187 -5.80 -3.73 19.02
N GLY A 188 -4.68 -3.03 19.25
CA GLY A 188 -3.50 -3.08 18.39
C GLY A 188 -3.75 -2.51 16.99
N ILE A 189 -4.58 -1.47 16.86
CA ILE A 189 -4.90 -0.85 15.57
C ILE A 189 -4.33 0.56 15.52
N SER A 190 -3.62 0.87 14.43
CA SER A 190 -3.25 2.24 14.08
C SER A 190 -3.78 2.61 12.70
N THR A 191 -4.32 3.82 12.56
CA THR A 191 -4.81 4.34 11.28
C THR A 191 -4.17 5.71 11.03
N ALA A 192 -3.41 5.82 9.94
CA ALA A 192 -2.83 7.06 9.45
C ALA A 192 -3.64 7.56 8.24
N THR A 193 -3.88 8.87 8.17
CA THR A 193 -4.67 9.50 7.09
C THR A 193 -4.08 10.83 6.68
N GLY A 194 -4.19 11.14 5.39
CA GLY A 194 -3.66 12.37 4.79
C GLY A 194 -2.15 12.27 4.58
N ASN A 195 -1.73 12.39 3.31
CA ASN A 195 -0.32 12.35 2.88
C ASN A 195 0.51 11.24 3.54
N VAL A 196 -0.04 10.02 3.63
CA VAL A 196 0.63 8.92 4.32
C VAL A 196 1.89 8.53 3.55
N ARG A 197 3.02 8.53 4.25
CA ARG A 197 4.32 8.06 3.75
C ARG A 197 5.00 7.21 4.82
N ILE A 198 5.29 5.96 4.48
CA ILE A 198 5.97 5.00 5.36
C ILE A 198 7.33 4.70 4.74
N GLU A 199 8.39 4.91 5.50
CA GLU A 199 9.77 4.67 5.08
C GLU A 199 10.35 3.55 5.96
N SER A 200 10.88 2.51 5.32
CA SER A 200 11.66 1.44 5.95
C SER A 200 12.98 1.26 5.20
N ASP A 201 13.83 0.36 5.68
CA ASP A 201 15.14 0.07 5.05
C ASP A 201 15.01 -0.45 3.61
N SER A 202 13.90 -1.11 3.27
CA SER A 202 13.69 -1.74 1.97
C SER A 202 12.62 -1.08 1.12
N THR A 203 11.74 -0.25 1.70
CA THR A 203 10.59 0.29 0.97
C THR A 203 10.21 1.72 1.37
N VAL A 204 9.68 2.46 0.40
CA VAL A 204 8.91 3.69 0.64
C VAL A 204 7.49 3.49 0.11
N ILE A 205 6.50 3.58 1.00
CA ILE A 205 5.08 3.38 0.69
C ILE A 205 4.35 4.71 0.83
N THR A 206 3.59 5.11 -0.18
CA THR A 206 2.72 6.29 -0.12
C THR A 206 1.26 5.92 -0.41
N SER A 207 0.32 6.56 0.28
CA SER A 207 -1.13 6.37 0.13
C SER A 207 -1.91 7.53 0.74
N LYS A 208 -3.25 7.58 0.61
CA LYS A 208 -4.08 8.54 1.38
C LYS A 208 -4.44 8.04 2.77
N LYS A 209 -4.51 6.72 2.95
CA LYS A 209 -4.80 6.08 4.22
C LYS A 209 -4.02 4.78 4.37
N ALA A 210 -3.50 4.54 5.57
CA ALA A 210 -2.92 3.26 5.93
C ALA A 210 -3.43 2.79 7.29
N THR A 211 -3.73 1.50 7.40
CA THR A 211 -4.15 0.86 8.65
C THR A 211 -3.21 -0.30 8.96
N TYR A 212 -2.73 -0.39 10.19
CA TYR A 212 -1.92 -1.50 10.67
C TYR A 212 -2.59 -2.22 11.83
N PHE A 213 -2.64 -3.54 11.73
CA PHE A 213 -3.22 -4.47 12.69
C PHE A 213 -2.08 -5.26 13.33
N GLU A 214 -1.66 -4.83 14.53
CA GLU A 214 -0.46 -5.31 15.21
C GLU A 214 -0.51 -6.80 15.54
N PHE A 215 -1.66 -7.29 16.04
CA PHE A 215 -1.83 -8.69 16.42
C PHE A 215 -1.86 -9.63 15.20
N GLU A 216 -2.44 -9.16 14.11
CA GLU A 216 -2.50 -9.90 12.84
C GLU A 216 -1.17 -9.84 12.07
N LYS A 217 -0.35 -8.81 12.31
CA LYS A 217 0.80 -8.45 11.46
C LYS A 217 0.35 -8.24 10.02
N LYS A 218 -0.70 -7.42 9.89
CA LYS A 218 -1.37 -7.07 8.65
C LYS A 218 -1.36 -5.57 8.47
N SER A 219 -1.09 -5.13 7.25
CA SER A 219 -1.13 -3.71 6.86
C SER A 219 -2.05 -3.55 5.64
N ILE A 220 -2.80 -2.45 5.62
CA ILE A 220 -3.67 -2.05 4.51
C ILE A 220 -3.27 -0.64 4.09
N ALA A 221 -3.11 -0.41 2.80
CA ALA A 221 -2.94 0.93 2.22
C ALA A 221 -4.04 1.18 1.19
N GLU A 222 -4.60 2.38 1.18
CA GLU A 222 -5.79 2.76 0.41
C GLU A 222 -5.58 4.09 -0.30
N ASP A 223 -6.14 4.19 -1.50
CA ASP A 223 -6.14 5.31 -2.44
C ASP A 223 -4.75 5.76 -2.89
N SER A 224 -4.48 5.59 -4.20
CA SER A 224 -3.21 5.97 -4.84
C SER A 224 -1.99 5.33 -4.15
N VAL A 225 -2.08 4.02 -3.87
CA VAL A 225 -1.00 3.26 -3.27
C VAL A 225 0.17 3.19 -4.24
N ARG A 226 1.35 3.56 -3.76
CA ARG A 226 2.62 3.38 -4.45
C ARG A 226 3.65 2.82 -3.48
N ILE A 227 4.25 1.71 -3.86
CA ILE A 227 5.29 1.02 -3.12
C ILE A 227 6.56 1.10 -3.97
N ASN A 228 7.59 1.76 -3.45
CA ASN A 228 8.91 1.84 -4.06
C ASN A 228 9.86 0.91 -3.30
N PHE A 229 10.35 -0.13 -3.95
CA PHE A 229 11.33 -1.06 -3.38
C PHE A 229 12.73 -0.51 -3.61
N LEU A 230 13.45 -0.23 -2.52
CA LEU A 230 14.76 0.44 -2.54
C LEU A 230 15.91 -0.50 -2.93
N THR A 231 15.76 -1.80 -2.69
CA THR A 231 16.78 -2.82 -2.97
C THR A 231 16.59 -3.54 -4.30
N GLU A 232 15.42 -3.39 -4.92
CA GLU A 232 15.00 -4.17 -6.10
C GLU A 232 14.75 -3.30 -7.33
N ASP A 233 14.95 -1.98 -7.27
CA ASP A 233 14.63 -1.03 -8.35
C ASP A 233 13.21 -1.24 -8.96
N ALA A 234 12.25 -1.54 -8.09
CA ALA A 234 10.88 -1.87 -8.47
C ALA A 234 9.89 -0.86 -7.88
N VAL A 235 8.85 -0.54 -8.66
CA VAL A 235 7.72 0.27 -8.22
C VAL A 235 6.44 -0.49 -8.51
N VAL A 236 5.60 -0.65 -7.48
CA VAL A 236 4.27 -1.23 -7.59
C VAL A 236 3.22 -0.17 -7.24
N THR A 237 2.20 0.00 -8.08
CA THR A 237 1.12 0.97 -7.86
C THR A 237 -0.26 0.36 -8.03
N GLY A 238 -1.26 0.93 -7.35
CA GLY A 238 -2.67 0.59 -7.47
C GLY A 238 -3.53 1.38 -6.48
N ASP A 239 -4.80 1.05 -6.35
CA ASP A 239 -5.75 1.79 -5.50
C ASP A 239 -5.86 1.20 -4.08
N TYR A 240 -5.52 -0.08 -3.90
CA TYR A 240 -5.64 -0.76 -2.62
C TYR A 240 -4.60 -1.87 -2.49
N SER A 241 -3.93 -1.95 -1.34
CA SER A 241 -2.94 -2.99 -1.04
C SER A 241 -3.17 -3.60 0.34
N GLU A 242 -2.99 -4.91 0.45
CA GLU A 242 -2.84 -5.60 1.73
C GLU A 242 -1.48 -6.30 1.80
N ASN A 243 -0.87 -6.26 2.97
CA ASN A 243 0.35 -6.98 3.29
C ASN A 243 0.13 -7.87 4.52
N TYR A 244 0.57 -9.12 4.42
CA TYR A 244 0.49 -10.14 5.45
C TYR A 244 1.90 -10.62 5.78
N GLU A 245 2.52 -10.04 6.80
CA GLU A 245 3.94 -10.25 7.12
C GLU A 245 4.22 -11.72 7.45
N LYS A 246 3.39 -12.35 8.29
CA LYS A 246 3.53 -13.76 8.70
C LYS A 246 3.44 -14.75 7.52
N ARG A 247 2.87 -14.34 6.38
CA ARG A 247 2.66 -15.18 5.20
C ARG A 247 3.63 -14.86 4.06
N ASN A 248 4.49 -13.85 4.22
CA ASN A 248 5.32 -13.31 3.13
C ASN A 248 4.50 -13.03 1.85
N TYR A 249 3.29 -12.51 2.04
CA TYR A 249 2.29 -12.34 0.99
C TYR A 249 1.77 -10.92 1.00
N SER A 250 1.61 -10.34 -0.18
CA SER A 250 0.84 -9.11 -0.37
C SER A 250 0.05 -9.18 -1.66
N PHE A 251 -0.97 -8.33 -1.77
CA PHE A 251 -1.60 -8.08 -3.05
C PHE A 251 -1.96 -6.61 -3.19
N ILE A 252 -2.01 -6.17 -4.43
CA ILE A 252 -2.47 -4.85 -4.83
C ILE A 252 -3.57 -4.99 -5.88
N LYS A 253 -4.58 -4.13 -5.84
CA LYS A 253 -5.70 -4.11 -6.79
C LYS A 253 -6.10 -2.69 -7.14
N GLY A 254 -6.89 -2.55 -8.21
CA GLY A 254 -7.29 -1.25 -8.77
C GLY A 254 -6.16 -0.68 -9.60
N ASN A 255 -6.12 -1.04 -10.89
CA ASN A 255 -5.09 -0.64 -11.84
C ASN A 255 -3.67 -1.00 -11.37
N ALA A 256 -3.48 -2.25 -10.95
CA ALA A 256 -2.21 -2.76 -10.50
C ALA A 256 -1.15 -2.63 -11.61
N LYS A 257 -0.01 -2.02 -11.28
CA LYS A 257 1.11 -1.86 -12.20
C LYS A 257 2.41 -2.15 -11.46
N LEU A 258 3.21 -3.05 -12.02
CA LEU A 258 4.61 -3.24 -11.68
C LEU A 258 5.47 -2.53 -12.74
N ARG A 259 6.47 -1.80 -12.28
CA ARG A 259 7.58 -1.30 -13.07
C ARG A 259 8.87 -1.79 -12.42
N GLN A 260 9.60 -2.64 -13.13
CA GLN A 260 10.88 -3.21 -12.70
C GLN A 260 11.96 -2.62 -13.59
N ILE A 261 12.96 -1.95 -13.00
CA ILE A 261 14.13 -1.49 -13.74
C ILE A 261 15.19 -2.59 -13.65
N GLU A 262 15.79 -2.92 -14.78
CA GLU A 262 16.90 -3.86 -14.89
C GLU A 262 18.09 -3.11 -15.50
N THR A 263 19.14 -2.84 -14.71
CA THR A 263 20.33 -2.14 -15.20
C THR A 263 21.36 -3.15 -15.73
N LYS A 264 21.74 -3.03 -17.01
CA LYS A 264 22.72 -3.89 -17.67
C LYS A 264 23.75 -3.07 -18.44
N ASN A 265 25.05 -3.20 -18.14
CA ASN A 265 26.14 -2.57 -18.90
C ASN A 265 25.84 -1.10 -19.27
N GLU A 266 25.39 -0.31 -18.29
CA GLU A 266 24.96 1.10 -18.46
C GLU A 266 23.67 1.33 -19.28
N LYS A 267 23.06 0.28 -19.85
CA LYS A 267 21.74 0.31 -20.49
C LYS A 267 20.66 -0.16 -19.51
N GLN A 268 19.71 0.73 -19.20
CA GLN A 268 18.53 0.38 -18.41
C GLN A 268 17.45 -0.21 -19.31
N ASP A 269 16.99 -1.40 -18.97
CA ASP A 269 15.73 -1.94 -19.46
C ASP A 269 14.65 -1.81 -18.37
N THR A 270 13.39 -1.76 -18.77
CA THR A 270 12.27 -1.65 -17.84
C THR A 270 11.16 -2.60 -18.24
N THR A 271 10.88 -3.55 -17.36
CA THR A 271 9.72 -4.44 -17.47
C THR A 271 8.51 -3.76 -16.84
N PHE A 272 7.39 -3.77 -17.56
CA PHE A 272 6.09 -3.36 -17.05
C PHE A 272 5.11 -4.52 -17.07
N ILE A 273 4.37 -4.70 -15.98
CA ILE A 273 3.24 -5.61 -15.90
C ILE A 273 2.03 -4.82 -15.40
N TYR A 274 0.95 -4.85 -16.16
CA TYR A 274 -0.33 -4.22 -15.83
C TYR A 274 -1.38 -5.29 -15.58
N SER A 275 -2.25 -5.10 -14.59
CA SER A 275 -3.35 -6.02 -14.28
C SER A 275 -4.43 -5.36 -13.41
N GLY A 276 -5.59 -5.99 -13.27
CA GLY A 276 -6.61 -5.56 -12.30
C GLY A 276 -6.20 -5.88 -10.85
N LYS A 277 -5.54 -7.03 -10.66
CA LYS A 277 -4.97 -7.48 -9.39
C LYS A 277 -3.57 -8.06 -9.60
N MET A 278 -2.68 -7.81 -8.65
CA MET A 278 -1.37 -8.45 -8.60
C MET A 278 -1.10 -8.98 -7.19
N GLU A 279 -0.71 -10.24 -7.10
CA GLU A 279 -0.33 -10.92 -5.87
C GLU A 279 1.19 -11.12 -5.88
N SER A 280 1.83 -10.92 -4.73
CA SER A 280 3.27 -11.08 -4.54
C SER A 280 3.52 -12.09 -3.43
N PHE A 281 4.38 -13.06 -3.73
CA PHE A 281 4.83 -14.09 -2.79
C PHE A 281 6.34 -13.96 -2.65
N ARG A 282 6.80 -13.63 -1.44
CA ARG A 282 8.22 -13.37 -1.11
C ARG A 282 8.95 -14.59 -0.55
N ASN A 283 8.35 -15.78 -0.67
CA ASN A 283 9.06 -17.03 -0.40
C ASN A 283 9.91 -17.39 -1.62
N VAL A 284 11.08 -17.98 -1.43
CA VAL A 284 11.95 -18.39 -2.55
C VAL A 284 11.38 -19.64 -3.24
N PRO A 285 11.21 -19.65 -4.58
CA PRO A 285 11.44 -18.55 -5.51
C PRO A 285 10.32 -17.50 -5.47
N GLU A 286 10.73 -16.23 -5.43
CA GLU A 286 9.77 -15.13 -5.41
C GLU A 286 9.02 -15.06 -6.73
N HIS A 287 7.71 -14.80 -6.64
CA HIS A 287 6.88 -14.72 -7.83
C HIS A 287 5.71 -13.77 -7.66
N TYR A 288 5.23 -13.30 -8.81
CA TYR A 288 4.06 -12.47 -8.93
C TYR A 288 2.97 -13.22 -9.72
N ILE A 289 1.72 -13.05 -9.28
CA ILE A 289 0.54 -13.53 -10.02
C ILE A 289 -0.29 -12.31 -10.40
N ALA A 290 -0.35 -12.02 -11.68
CA ALA A 290 -1.17 -10.96 -12.26
C ALA A 290 -2.47 -11.56 -12.81
N LYS A 291 -3.60 -10.92 -12.53
CA LYS A 291 -4.94 -11.36 -12.95
C LYS A 291 -5.78 -10.17 -13.43
N ASP A 292 -6.77 -10.49 -14.26
CA ASP A 292 -7.72 -9.54 -14.85
C ASP A 292 -7.05 -8.61 -15.88
N SER A 293 -7.04 -9.03 -17.14
CA SER A 293 -6.47 -8.27 -18.28
C SER A 293 -4.99 -7.93 -18.11
N VAL A 294 -4.15 -8.95 -18.01
CA VAL A 294 -2.70 -8.82 -17.88
C VAL A 294 -2.09 -8.29 -19.18
N LYS A 295 -1.22 -7.29 -19.06
CA LYS A 295 -0.37 -6.81 -20.16
C LYS A 295 1.07 -6.76 -19.70
N THR A 296 1.98 -7.29 -20.50
CA THR A 296 3.43 -7.24 -20.22
C THR A 296 4.15 -6.50 -21.32
N ILE A 297 5.12 -5.67 -20.94
CA ILE A 297 6.03 -4.97 -21.84
C ILE A 297 7.45 -5.14 -21.28
N ARG A 298 8.32 -5.83 -22.00
CA ARG A 298 9.75 -5.99 -21.68
C ARG A 298 10.55 -5.93 -22.98
N ASN A 299 11.36 -4.90 -23.17
CA ASN A 299 11.93 -4.57 -24.49
C ASN A 299 10.87 -4.57 -25.61
N ASP A 300 11.03 -5.49 -26.57
CA ASP A 300 10.19 -5.77 -27.72
C ASP A 300 9.28 -7.01 -27.50
N PHE A 301 9.39 -7.68 -26.35
CA PHE A 301 8.43 -8.67 -25.88
C PHE A 301 7.20 -7.97 -25.31
N LEU A 302 6.08 -8.15 -25.98
CA LEU A 302 4.79 -7.58 -25.61
C LEU A 302 3.79 -8.71 -25.46
N SER A 303 2.92 -8.67 -24.46
CA SER A 303 1.88 -9.68 -24.33
C SER A 303 0.58 -9.17 -23.73
N VAL A 304 -0.50 -9.88 -24.04
CA VAL A 304 -1.81 -9.74 -23.40
C VAL A 304 -2.34 -11.12 -23.03
N SER A 305 -2.92 -11.26 -21.84
CA SER A 305 -3.58 -12.49 -21.39
C SER A 305 -4.58 -12.19 -20.27
N ASN A 306 -5.41 -13.15 -19.87
CA ASN A 306 -6.26 -12.99 -18.69
C ASN A 306 -5.48 -13.15 -17.37
N SER A 307 -4.49 -14.05 -17.35
CA SER A 307 -3.64 -14.32 -16.20
C SER A 307 -2.18 -14.42 -16.61
N GLY A 308 -1.30 -14.03 -15.69
CA GLY A 308 0.15 -14.07 -15.88
C GLY A 308 0.87 -14.46 -14.58
N TYR A 309 1.90 -15.29 -14.71
CA TYR A 309 2.84 -15.58 -13.62
C TYR A 309 4.21 -15.06 -14.03
N TYR A 310 4.87 -14.38 -13.11
CA TYR A 310 6.23 -13.93 -13.29
C TYR A 310 7.10 -14.50 -12.17
N PHE A 311 7.92 -15.48 -12.52
CA PHE A 311 8.94 -16.04 -11.65
C PHE A 311 10.24 -15.29 -11.88
N ARG A 312 10.77 -14.66 -10.83
CA ARG A 312 12.05 -13.97 -10.91
C ARG A 312 13.19 -14.99 -10.81
N ASP A 313 14.20 -14.83 -11.65
CA ASP A 313 15.47 -15.50 -11.45
C ASP A 313 16.18 -14.90 -10.22
N ILE A 314 16.91 -15.72 -9.46
CA ILE A 314 17.69 -15.32 -8.28
C ILE A 314 18.74 -14.27 -8.66
N SER A 315 19.20 -14.27 -9.92
CA SER A 315 20.12 -13.26 -10.45
C SER A 315 19.49 -11.88 -10.71
N GLY A 316 18.16 -11.79 -10.69
CA GLY A 316 17.39 -10.59 -11.06
C GLY A 316 17.40 -10.24 -12.55
N LYS A 317 18.07 -11.04 -13.40
CA LYS A 317 18.28 -10.74 -14.83
C LYS A 317 17.45 -11.63 -15.77
N GLY A 318 17.11 -12.82 -15.30
CA GLY A 318 16.26 -13.78 -16.01
C GLY A 318 14.84 -13.86 -15.46
N GLY A 319 14.14 -14.90 -15.87
CA GLY A 319 12.86 -15.25 -15.30
C GLY A 319 11.96 -15.98 -16.30
N VAL A 320 10.81 -16.40 -15.80
CA VAL A 320 9.81 -17.08 -16.61
C VAL A 320 8.51 -16.29 -16.54
N ILE A 321 7.98 -15.94 -17.70
CA ILE A 321 6.65 -15.37 -17.85
C ILE A 321 5.73 -16.44 -18.39
N THR A 322 4.73 -16.83 -17.60
CA THR A 322 3.67 -17.76 -18.02
C THR A 322 2.39 -17.00 -18.24
N LEU A 323 1.71 -17.22 -19.36
CA LEU A 323 0.49 -16.52 -19.77
C LEU A 323 -0.61 -17.53 -20.06
N SER A 324 -1.83 -17.25 -19.61
CA SER A 324 -2.99 -18.10 -19.84
C SER A 324 -4.30 -17.31 -19.94
N GLY A 325 -5.35 -17.95 -20.48
CA GLY A 325 -6.64 -17.33 -20.74
C GLY A 325 -6.59 -16.39 -21.94
N ASP A 326 -6.51 -16.99 -23.14
CA ASP A 326 -6.37 -16.31 -24.44
C ASP A 326 -5.09 -15.47 -24.59
N PRO A 327 -3.89 -16.03 -24.32
CA PRO A 327 -2.65 -15.29 -24.43
C PRO A 327 -2.26 -14.99 -25.88
N VAL A 328 -1.74 -13.79 -26.09
CA VAL A 328 -1.04 -13.38 -27.30
C VAL A 328 0.28 -12.73 -26.92
N VAL A 329 1.35 -13.09 -27.64
CA VAL A 329 2.67 -12.50 -27.54
C VAL A 329 3.03 -11.87 -28.88
N TRP A 330 3.66 -10.70 -28.85
CA TRP A 330 4.37 -10.13 -29.98
C TRP A 330 5.84 -9.98 -29.65
N LYS A 331 6.69 -10.36 -30.59
CA LYS A 331 8.14 -10.11 -30.58
C LYS A 331 8.50 -9.67 -31.99
N ASP A 332 8.94 -8.42 -32.14
CA ASP A 332 9.10 -7.76 -33.43
C ASP A 332 7.79 -7.82 -34.28
N ASN A 333 7.86 -8.47 -35.44
CA ASN A 333 6.76 -8.69 -36.37
C ASN A 333 6.05 -10.04 -36.17
N LEU A 334 6.57 -10.89 -35.27
CA LEU A 334 5.98 -12.18 -34.95
C LEU A 334 4.83 -12.01 -33.95
N GLN A 335 3.66 -12.57 -34.27
CA GLN A 335 2.55 -12.76 -33.35
C GLN A 335 2.40 -14.25 -33.03
N VAL A 336 2.32 -14.58 -31.74
CA VAL A 336 2.22 -15.95 -31.24
C VAL A 336 1.00 -16.08 -30.32
N THR A 337 0.21 -17.15 -30.50
CA THR A 337 -0.95 -17.48 -29.66
C THR A 337 -1.00 -18.97 -29.34
N GLY A 338 -1.70 -19.33 -28.27
CA GLY A 338 -2.03 -20.71 -27.89
C GLY A 338 -2.86 -20.71 -26.62
N ASP A 339 -3.13 -21.88 -26.03
CA ASP A 339 -3.92 -21.94 -24.80
C ASP A 339 -3.08 -21.46 -23.59
N SER A 340 -1.77 -21.72 -23.62
CA SER A 340 -0.80 -21.22 -22.65
C SER A 340 0.55 -20.97 -23.30
N ILE A 341 1.23 -19.91 -22.87
CA ILE A 341 2.54 -19.49 -23.38
C ILE A 341 3.52 -19.36 -22.21
N TYR A 342 4.71 -19.92 -22.36
CA TYR A 342 5.82 -19.84 -21.41
C TYR A 342 7.00 -19.19 -22.11
N ALA A 343 7.37 -17.99 -21.67
CA ALA A 343 8.50 -17.24 -22.20
C ALA A 343 9.64 -17.26 -21.17
N ASN A 344 10.78 -17.84 -21.56
CA ASN A 344 11.98 -17.92 -20.75
C ASN A 344 12.94 -16.79 -21.10
N PHE A 345 13.41 -16.10 -20.08
CA PHE A 345 14.38 -15.02 -20.20
C PHE A 345 15.64 -15.40 -19.42
N LYS A 346 16.81 -15.23 -20.06
CA LYS A 346 18.10 -15.25 -19.37
C LYS A 346 18.58 -13.83 -19.13
N ASN A 347 18.86 -13.12 -20.22
CA ASN A 347 19.12 -11.68 -20.25
C ASN A 347 18.18 -11.01 -21.25
N ASP A 348 18.00 -11.67 -22.39
CA ASP A 348 16.95 -11.42 -23.35
C ASP A 348 16.07 -12.69 -23.44
N ILE A 349 15.04 -12.66 -24.29
CA ILE A 349 14.24 -13.84 -24.61
C ILE A 349 15.14 -14.96 -25.15
N ASP A 350 14.99 -16.16 -24.59
CA ASP A 350 15.76 -17.36 -24.93
C ASP A 350 14.85 -18.37 -25.64
N ASP A 351 13.69 -18.65 -25.04
CA ASP A 351 12.71 -19.58 -25.59
C ASP A 351 11.27 -19.10 -25.37
N ILE A 352 10.39 -19.43 -26.30
CA ILE A 352 8.94 -19.42 -26.09
C ILE A 352 8.40 -20.83 -26.35
N PHE A 353 7.68 -21.37 -25.37
CA PHE A 353 6.91 -22.60 -25.49
C PHE A 353 5.43 -22.27 -25.53
N ILE A 354 4.73 -22.86 -26.49
CA ILE A 354 3.30 -22.69 -26.69
C ILE A 354 2.64 -24.06 -26.58
N ASN A 355 1.69 -24.17 -25.66
CA ASN A 355 0.96 -25.40 -25.37
C ASN A 355 -0.48 -25.29 -25.86
N HIS A 356 -0.86 -26.26 -26.70
CA HIS A 356 -2.17 -26.42 -27.34
C HIS A 356 -2.57 -25.23 -28.23
N SER A 357 -3.24 -25.54 -29.34
CA SER A 357 -3.70 -24.55 -30.32
C SER A 357 -2.60 -23.58 -30.77
N ALA A 358 -1.35 -24.05 -30.83
CA ALA A 358 -0.18 -23.24 -31.04
C ALA A 358 -0.20 -22.64 -32.44
N PHE A 359 -0.06 -21.32 -32.53
CA PHE A 359 -0.11 -20.58 -33.77
C PHE A 359 0.90 -19.44 -33.75
N ALA A 360 1.68 -19.30 -34.81
CA ALA A 360 2.57 -18.18 -35.01
C ALA A 360 2.37 -17.64 -36.42
N MET A 361 2.41 -16.31 -36.55
CA MET A 361 2.37 -15.65 -37.83
C MET A 361 3.19 -14.37 -37.86
N GLN A 362 3.59 -14.00 -39.07
CA GLN A 362 4.30 -12.77 -39.35
C GLN A 362 3.76 -12.19 -40.66
N GLU A 363 3.48 -10.88 -40.67
CA GLU A 363 3.15 -10.19 -41.92
C GLU A 363 4.42 -9.92 -42.72
N SER A 364 4.33 -10.11 -44.04
CA SER A 364 5.42 -9.79 -44.96
C SER A 364 5.65 -8.28 -45.01
N GLU A 365 6.90 -7.87 -44.91
CA GLU A 365 7.33 -6.48 -45.11
C GLU A 365 7.26 -6.05 -46.59
N LEU A 366 7.28 -7.02 -47.51
CA LEU A 366 7.28 -6.76 -48.96
C LEU A 366 5.88 -6.63 -49.55
N SER A 367 4.87 -7.22 -48.91
CA SER A 367 3.51 -7.27 -49.45
C SER A 367 2.47 -7.41 -48.34
N ALA A 368 1.74 -6.32 -48.10
CA ALA A 368 0.67 -6.27 -47.10
C ALA A 368 -0.40 -7.35 -47.35
N GLY A 369 -0.95 -7.90 -46.27
CA GLY A 369 -1.98 -8.95 -46.33
C GLY A 369 -1.43 -10.38 -46.57
N ARG A 370 -0.12 -10.53 -46.80
CA ARG A 370 0.57 -11.83 -46.84
C ARG A 370 1.13 -12.15 -45.47
N TYR A 371 0.70 -13.28 -44.92
CA TYR A 371 1.13 -13.75 -43.61
C TYR A 371 1.80 -15.10 -43.73
N ASP A 372 3.07 -15.16 -43.36
CA ASP A 372 3.73 -16.42 -43.05
C ASP A 372 3.11 -16.97 -41.77
N GLN A 373 2.75 -18.25 -41.78
CA GLN A 373 1.95 -18.90 -40.75
C GLN A 373 2.53 -20.27 -40.44
N ILE A 374 2.50 -20.65 -39.17
CA ILE A 374 2.76 -22.01 -38.74
C ILE A 374 1.89 -22.35 -37.52
N SER A 375 1.32 -23.55 -37.50
CA SER A 375 0.38 -23.99 -36.46
C SER A 375 0.53 -25.47 -36.13
N GLY A 376 0.21 -25.86 -34.89
CA GLY A 376 0.15 -27.25 -34.44
C GLY A 376 -0.38 -27.36 -33.00
N ILE A 377 -0.17 -28.49 -32.34
CA ILE A 377 -0.56 -28.63 -30.92
C ILE A 377 0.49 -28.01 -30.01
N PHE A 378 1.77 -28.30 -30.22
CA PHE A 378 2.86 -27.73 -29.43
C PHE A 378 3.81 -26.96 -30.34
N MET A 379 4.32 -25.84 -29.85
CA MET A 379 5.35 -25.07 -30.56
C MET A 379 6.45 -24.64 -29.61
N HIS A 380 7.69 -24.71 -30.09
CA HIS A 380 8.87 -24.21 -29.42
C HIS A 380 9.62 -23.27 -30.36
N ILE A 381 9.81 -22.03 -29.92
CA ILE A 381 10.56 -21.00 -30.61
C ILE A 381 11.82 -20.74 -29.81
N LYS A 382 12.99 -20.82 -30.47
CA LYS A 382 14.29 -20.46 -29.89
C LYS A 382 14.79 -19.16 -30.48
N PHE A 383 15.33 -18.34 -29.61
CA PHE A 383 15.94 -17.07 -29.96
C PHE A 383 17.47 -17.16 -29.83
N LEU A 384 18.17 -16.46 -30.71
CA LEU A 384 19.61 -16.24 -30.64
C LEU A 384 19.86 -14.75 -30.84
N GLU A 385 20.50 -14.10 -29.86
CA GLU A 385 20.74 -12.65 -29.89
C GLU A 385 19.46 -11.81 -30.10
N GLY A 386 18.34 -12.27 -29.54
CA GLY A 386 17.03 -11.60 -29.62
C GLY A 386 16.23 -11.90 -30.90
N GLU A 387 16.82 -12.59 -31.88
CA GLU A 387 16.18 -12.93 -33.16
C GLU A 387 15.71 -14.39 -33.19
N VAL A 388 14.66 -14.67 -33.95
CA VAL A 388 14.16 -16.05 -34.13
C VAL A 388 15.21 -16.87 -34.88
N ASN A 389 15.68 -17.95 -34.27
CA ASN A 389 16.69 -18.85 -34.83
C ASN A 389 16.10 -20.20 -35.26
N TYR A 390 15.10 -20.69 -34.51
CA TYR A 390 14.52 -22.00 -34.74
C TYR A 390 13.07 -22.07 -34.26
N ILE A 391 12.20 -22.68 -35.06
CA ILE A 391 10.83 -23.02 -34.67
C ILE A 391 10.61 -24.51 -34.86
N ARG A 392 10.10 -25.18 -33.84
CA ARG A 392 9.59 -26.55 -33.91
C ARG A 392 8.10 -26.54 -33.64
N VAL A 393 7.35 -27.26 -34.45
CA VAL A 393 5.92 -27.50 -34.24
C VAL A 393 5.67 -28.99 -34.26
N ASP A 394 5.02 -29.49 -33.22
CA ASP A 394 4.72 -30.90 -33.01
C ASP A 394 3.20 -31.15 -33.04
N THR A 395 2.83 -32.30 -33.62
CA THR A 395 1.47 -32.81 -33.80
C THR A 395 0.60 -31.95 -34.71
N ASN A 396 0.17 -32.53 -35.84
CA ASN A 396 -0.65 -31.86 -36.86
C ASN A 396 -0.06 -30.51 -37.30
N ALA A 397 1.26 -30.47 -37.49
CA ALA A 397 1.97 -29.28 -37.88
C ALA A 397 1.59 -28.88 -39.32
N ALA A 398 1.24 -27.61 -39.51
CA ALA A 398 0.95 -27.02 -40.81
C ALA A 398 1.65 -25.67 -40.94
N SER A 399 2.10 -25.33 -42.15
CA SER A 399 2.76 -24.07 -42.45
C SER A 399 2.31 -23.52 -43.80
N ILE A 400 2.21 -22.21 -43.90
CA ILE A 400 2.06 -21.45 -45.14
C ILE A 400 3.15 -20.38 -45.12
N TYR A 401 3.99 -20.31 -46.15
CA TYR A 401 4.96 -19.22 -46.27
C TYR A 401 5.08 -18.73 -47.71
N PHE A 402 5.20 -17.42 -47.87
CA PHE A 402 5.29 -16.76 -49.17
C PHE A 402 6.73 -16.73 -49.68
N VAL A 403 6.90 -16.95 -50.98
CA VAL A 403 8.20 -16.98 -51.64
C VAL A 403 8.35 -15.74 -52.50
N TYR A 404 9.52 -15.12 -52.42
CA TYR A 404 9.88 -13.92 -53.16
C TYR A 404 11.12 -14.18 -54.01
N GLU A 405 11.16 -13.62 -55.20
CA GLU A 405 12.32 -13.64 -56.10
C GLU A 405 12.60 -12.22 -56.56
N ASN A 406 13.81 -11.70 -56.30
CA ASN A 406 14.16 -10.30 -56.52
C ASN A 406 13.13 -9.31 -55.92
N GLU A 407 12.68 -9.58 -54.69
CA GLU A 407 11.65 -8.83 -53.97
C GLU A 407 10.24 -8.85 -54.58
N LEU A 408 10.05 -9.59 -55.68
CA LEU A 408 8.75 -9.80 -56.31
C LEU A 408 8.08 -11.06 -55.76
N ASN A 409 6.75 -11.02 -55.65
CA ASN A 409 5.96 -12.19 -55.28
C ASN A 409 6.18 -13.34 -56.29
N ASN A 410 6.59 -14.51 -55.83
CA ASN A 410 6.86 -15.68 -56.68
C ASN A 410 5.87 -16.84 -56.43
N GLY A 411 5.24 -16.88 -55.26
CA GLY A 411 4.19 -17.83 -54.95
C GLY A 411 4.09 -18.10 -53.45
N VAL A 412 3.51 -19.24 -53.12
CA VAL A 412 3.31 -19.68 -51.73
C VAL A 412 3.55 -21.18 -51.60
N ASN A 413 4.23 -21.56 -50.53
CA ASN A 413 4.37 -22.95 -50.12
C ASN A 413 3.39 -23.26 -49.00
N ARG A 414 2.68 -24.38 -49.14
CA ARG A 414 1.85 -24.96 -48.08
C ARG A 414 2.39 -26.33 -47.71
N SER A 415 2.65 -26.52 -46.43
CA SER A 415 3.31 -27.71 -45.89
C SER A 415 2.55 -28.27 -44.70
N ALA A 416 2.54 -29.60 -44.54
CA ALA A 416 1.95 -30.28 -43.40
C ALA A 416 2.69 -31.57 -43.05
N GLY A 417 2.68 -31.95 -41.77
CA GLY A 417 3.24 -33.21 -41.27
C GLY A 417 2.97 -33.39 -39.77
N ASP A 418 3.49 -34.46 -39.19
CA ASP A 418 3.43 -34.66 -37.74
C ASP A 418 4.34 -33.67 -37.02
N ILE A 419 5.49 -33.31 -37.61
CA ILE A 419 6.44 -32.34 -37.06
C ILE A 419 6.99 -31.45 -38.18
N ILE A 420 7.02 -30.14 -37.97
CA ILE A 420 7.72 -29.18 -38.83
C ILE A 420 8.83 -28.50 -38.01
N LYS A 421 10.04 -28.42 -38.58
CA LYS A 421 11.16 -27.65 -38.04
C LYS A 421 11.58 -26.60 -39.04
N LEU A 422 11.59 -25.34 -38.62
CA LEU A 422 12.09 -24.20 -39.37
C LEU A 422 13.42 -23.74 -38.76
N TYR A 423 14.41 -23.53 -39.61
CA TYR A 423 15.68 -22.92 -39.27
C TYR A 423 15.78 -21.57 -39.95
N PHE A 424 16.24 -20.56 -39.22
CA PHE A 424 16.35 -19.20 -39.70
C PHE A 424 17.82 -18.80 -39.85
N ASN A 425 18.10 -18.01 -40.88
CA ASN A 425 19.37 -17.32 -41.07
C ASN A 425 19.06 -15.89 -41.56
N GLU A 426 19.69 -14.88 -40.96
CA GLU A 426 19.44 -13.46 -41.29
C GLU A 426 17.94 -13.10 -41.34
N LYS A 427 17.17 -13.55 -40.34
CA LYS A 427 15.70 -13.38 -40.21
C LYS A 427 14.85 -14.02 -41.31
N LYS A 428 15.43 -14.82 -42.20
CA LYS A 428 14.72 -15.54 -43.27
C LYS A 428 14.73 -17.04 -43.01
N VAL A 429 13.71 -17.75 -43.50
CA VAL A 429 13.68 -19.22 -43.43
C VAL A 429 14.76 -19.78 -44.36
N ASP A 430 15.75 -20.44 -43.76
CA ASP A 430 16.88 -21.08 -44.46
C ASP A 430 16.57 -22.55 -44.80
N ARG A 431 15.96 -23.26 -43.85
CA ARG A 431 15.66 -24.70 -44.01
C ARG A 431 14.36 -25.09 -43.33
N VAL A 432 13.58 -25.92 -44.04
CA VAL A 432 12.33 -26.53 -43.55
C VAL A 432 12.45 -28.04 -43.58
N ASN A 433 12.35 -28.69 -42.42
CA ASN A 433 12.30 -30.14 -42.32
C ASN A 433 10.92 -30.58 -41.85
N ILE A 434 10.29 -31.48 -42.60
CA ILE A 434 8.96 -32.01 -42.32
C ILE A 434 9.07 -33.52 -42.05
N TYR A 435 8.51 -33.97 -40.94
CA TYR A 435 8.54 -35.37 -40.53
C TYR A 435 7.12 -35.88 -40.30
N GLY A 436 6.93 -37.19 -40.51
CA GLY A 436 5.65 -37.86 -40.29
C GLY A 436 4.62 -37.46 -41.34
N LYS A 437 4.54 -38.26 -42.41
CA LYS A 437 3.61 -38.06 -43.54
C LYS A 437 3.71 -36.65 -44.16
N PRO A 438 4.92 -36.22 -44.59
CA PRO A 438 5.12 -34.89 -45.15
C PRO A 438 4.24 -34.68 -46.38
N LYS A 439 3.56 -33.54 -46.43
CA LYS A 439 2.83 -33.03 -47.59
C LYS A 439 3.29 -31.62 -47.86
N GLY A 440 3.62 -31.31 -49.11
CA GLY A 440 4.03 -29.99 -49.55
C GLY A 440 3.37 -29.66 -50.88
N THR A 441 2.91 -28.43 -51.06
CA THR A 441 2.35 -27.95 -52.32
C THR A 441 2.81 -26.52 -52.54
N TYR A 442 3.42 -26.29 -53.70
CA TYR A 442 3.77 -24.95 -54.16
C TYR A 442 2.67 -24.45 -55.09
N PHE A 443 2.17 -23.24 -54.83
CA PHE A 443 1.28 -22.53 -55.72
C PHE A 443 2.04 -21.35 -56.33
N PRO A 444 2.28 -21.35 -57.65
CA PRO A 444 2.84 -20.19 -58.35
C PRO A 444 1.97 -18.95 -58.16
N GLU A 445 2.59 -17.78 -58.19
CA GLU A 445 1.95 -16.49 -57.86
C GLU A 445 0.61 -16.24 -58.61
N ASN A 446 0.50 -16.64 -59.88
CA ASN A 446 -0.72 -16.46 -60.68
C ASN A 446 -1.92 -17.31 -60.22
N LEU A 447 -1.70 -18.28 -59.32
CA LEU A 447 -2.74 -19.14 -58.73
C LEU A 447 -3.00 -18.81 -57.25
N VAL A 448 -2.33 -17.79 -56.70
CA VAL A 448 -2.45 -17.42 -55.29
C VAL A 448 -3.79 -16.72 -55.04
N ASN A 449 -4.65 -17.35 -54.22
CA ASN A 449 -5.82 -16.71 -53.64
C ASN A 449 -5.59 -16.45 -52.14
N LEU A 450 -5.38 -15.19 -51.75
CA LEU A 450 -5.05 -14.83 -50.36
C LEU A 450 -6.16 -15.18 -49.36
N ASP A 451 -7.41 -15.21 -49.79
CA ASP A 451 -8.57 -15.51 -48.93
C ASP A 451 -8.60 -16.98 -48.50
N GLU A 452 -7.95 -17.86 -49.27
CA GLU A 452 -7.86 -19.31 -48.98
C GLU A 452 -6.60 -19.67 -48.18
N LEU A 453 -5.67 -18.72 -47.98
CA LEU A 453 -4.37 -18.95 -47.36
C LEU A 453 -4.37 -18.65 -45.87
N ARG A 454 -5.23 -19.34 -45.13
CA ARG A 454 -5.38 -19.20 -43.68
C ARG A 454 -5.36 -20.56 -42.99
N LEU A 455 -4.43 -20.75 -42.07
CA LEU A 455 -4.40 -21.92 -41.20
C LEU A 455 -5.47 -21.80 -40.11
N LEU A 456 -5.92 -22.94 -39.56
CA LEU A 456 -6.80 -22.96 -38.41
C LEU A 456 -6.13 -22.22 -37.24
N GLY A 457 -6.87 -21.30 -36.62
CA GLY A 457 -6.34 -20.43 -35.56
C GLY A 457 -5.82 -19.07 -36.05
N PHE A 458 -5.81 -18.82 -37.36
CA PHE A 458 -5.45 -17.50 -37.89
C PHE A 458 -6.36 -16.41 -37.33
N ARG A 459 -5.75 -15.45 -36.62
CA ARG A 459 -6.44 -14.26 -36.11
C ARG A 459 -5.44 -13.17 -35.82
N ILE A 460 -5.56 -12.03 -36.51
CA ILE A 460 -4.80 -10.82 -36.20
C ILE A 460 -5.28 -10.24 -34.88
N ARG A 461 -4.35 -10.01 -33.95
CA ARG A 461 -4.63 -9.43 -32.64
C ARG A 461 -4.26 -7.95 -32.67
N THR A 462 -5.24 -7.09 -32.46
CA THR A 462 -5.11 -5.63 -32.58
C THR A 462 -4.89 -4.93 -31.24
N ASN A 463 -4.85 -5.69 -30.13
CA ASN A 463 -4.68 -5.20 -28.76
C ASN A 463 -3.21 -5.19 -28.31
N LYS A 464 -2.25 -5.07 -29.24
CA LYS A 464 -0.81 -4.99 -28.96
C LYS A 464 -0.54 -3.82 -27.97
N PRO A 465 0.05 -4.07 -26.79
CA PRO A 465 0.36 -3.02 -25.83
C PRO A 465 1.34 -1.99 -26.41
N VAL A 466 1.17 -0.73 -26.02
CA VAL A 466 2.09 0.36 -26.39
C VAL A 466 2.83 0.81 -25.14
N ARG A 467 4.15 0.97 -25.25
CA ARG A 467 4.96 1.56 -24.19
C ARG A 467 4.62 3.04 -24.08
N LEU A 468 3.93 3.42 -23.01
CA LEU A 468 3.73 4.83 -22.69
C LEU A 468 5.08 5.47 -22.33
N PRO A 469 5.33 6.74 -22.68
CA PRO A 469 6.52 7.46 -22.23
C PRO A 469 6.65 7.39 -20.71
N LEU A 470 7.88 7.27 -20.21
CA LEU A 470 8.15 7.41 -18.79
C LEU A 470 7.75 8.84 -18.37
N GLN A 471 6.73 8.97 -17.52
CA GLN A 471 6.35 10.22 -16.87
C GLN A 471 7.13 10.42 -15.58
#